data_AF-A0A956F9D0-F1
#
_entry.id   AF-A0A956F9D0-F1
#
_cell.length_a   1.000
_cell.length_b   1.000
_cell.length_c   1.000
_cell.angle_alpha   90.00
_cell.angle_beta   90.00
_cell.angle_gamma   90.00
#
_symmetry.space_group_name_H-M   'P 1'
#
loop_
_entity.id
_entity.type
_entity.pdbx_description
1 polymer ?
#
loop_
_entity_poly.entity_id
_entity_poly.type
_entity_poly.pdbx_seq_one_letter_code
_entity_poly.pdbx_strand_id
1 'polypeptide(L)'
;MDPKMLALSLLLTPGLLTVVACDVEEEPPASREEMRDAVVEVAELGEGTGVQDDVIELTTSFTLGQGVQAAAEEIRDFVESQVPCSTVTVGSGQVSIDFGELGDACVYRGRSYAGVITVGIELPGEGAQVTHTYEGFTGGRVTMDGTATITWTGAERHIVGDWSLTSSERTVEVDSDRTQSFSRCEGVQAVCASVNGERHWSSPRGEWSLTIEDVHARSIDPVPEAGRYTVVDPAGHELEMSFSRVDEHTIQVDISGGRRDFTFEVTAAAGVSE
;
A
#
# COMPACT_ATOMS: atom_id res chain seq x y z
N MET A 1 -45.59 -30.17 -81.43
CA MET A 1 -45.93 -28.73 -81.40
C MET A 1 -45.37 -28.18 -80.10
N ASP A 2 -44.20 -27.56 -80.16
CA ASP A 2 -43.76 -26.67 -79.08
C ASP A 2 -44.55 -25.35 -79.18
N PRO A 3 -44.89 -24.73 -78.04
CA PRO A 3 -44.04 -23.63 -77.62
C PRO A 3 -43.78 -23.52 -76.10
N LYS A 4 -42.52 -23.24 -75.78
CA LYS A 4 -42.00 -22.31 -74.75
C LYS A 4 -43.03 -21.66 -73.82
N MET A 5 -42.83 -21.74 -72.49
CA MET A 5 -42.55 -20.55 -71.66
C MET A 5 -42.32 -20.86 -70.17
N LEU A 6 -41.28 -20.21 -69.65
CA LEU A 6 -41.12 -19.60 -68.32
C LEU A 6 -40.84 -20.47 -67.09
N ALA A 7 -39.55 -20.41 -66.73
CA ALA A 7 -38.97 -20.70 -65.44
C ALA A 7 -39.56 -19.85 -64.31
N LEU A 8 -39.69 -20.45 -63.12
CA LEU A 8 -39.56 -19.74 -61.85
C LEU A 8 -39.04 -20.73 -60.79
N SER A 9 -37.71 -20.80 -60.67
CA SER A 9 -37.04 -21.53 -59.60
C SER A 9 -37.03 -20.66 -58.34
N LEU A 10 -37.91 -20.96 -57.37
CA LEU A 10 -37.83 -20.41 -56.03
C LEU A 10 -36.68 -21.11 -55.29
N LEU A 11 -35.50 -20.48 -55.26
CA LEU A 11 -34.42 -20.87 -54.36
C LEU A 11 -34.73 -20.30 -52.97
N LEU A 12 -35.03 -21.20 -52.04
CA LEU A 12 -35.13 -20.92 -50.61
C LEU A 12 -33.69 -20.79 -50.07
N THR A 13 -33.18 -19.56 -50.00
CA THR A 13 -31.87 -19.28 -49.39
C THR A 13 -32.04 -19.22 -47.87
N PRO A 14 -31.34 -20.05 -47.07
CA PRO A 14 -31.28 -19.85 -45.64
C PRO A 14 -30.47 -18.58 -45.38
N GLY A 15 -31.13 -17.54 -44.85
CA GLY A 15 -30.46 -16.36 -44.36
C GLY A 15 -29.55 -16.73 -43.20
N LEU A 16 -28.24 -16.77 -43.45
CA LEU A 16 -27.23 -16.67 -42.38
C LEU A 16 -27.45 -15.32 -41.69
N LEU A 17 -28.05 -15.35 -40.51
CA LEU A 17 -27.83 -14.31 -39.50
C LEU A 17 -26.35 -14.42 -39.10
N THR A 18 -25.49 -13.65 -39.76
CA THR A 18 -24.18 -13.32 -39.21
C THR A 18 -24.45 -12.49 -37.96
N VAL A 19 -24.43 -13.14 -36.81
CA VAL A 19 -24.18 -12.45 -35.55
C VAL A 19 -22.80 -11.84 -35.73
N VAL A 20 -22.75 -10.54 -36.02
CA VAL A 20 -21.57 -9.74 -35.73
C VAL A 20 -21.48 -9.83 -34.21
N ALA A 21 -20.72 -10.81 -33.73
CA ALA A 21 -20.24 -10.76 -32.37
C ALA A 21 -19.54 -9.42 -32.27
N CYS A 22 -20.11 -8.51 -31.48
CA CYS A 22 -19.34 -7.37 -31.01
C CYS A 22 -18.05 -7.99 -30.45
N ASP A 23 -16.93 -7.73 -31.11
CA ASP A 23 -15.64 -7.80 -30.42
C ASP A 23 -15.86 -6.92 -29.20
N VAL A 24 -16.03 -7.57 -28.03
CA VAL A 24 -15.79 -6.89 -26.77
C VAL A 24 -14.40 -6.35 -26.95
N GLU A 25 -14.24 -5.03 -26.98
CA GLU A 25 -12.94 -4.38 -27.02
C GLU A 25 -12.23 -4.77 -25.72
N GLU A 26 -11.67 -5.99 -25.69
CA GLU A 26 -10.73 -6.41 -24.67
C GLU A 26 -9.54 -5.47 -24.84
N GLU A 27 -9.34 -4.59 -23.87
CA GLU A 27 -8.19 -3.71 -23.85
C GLU A 27 -6.93 -4.59 -24.01
N PRO A 28 -5.99 -4.19 -24.86
CA PRO A 28 -4.80 -4.99 -25.09
C PRO A 28 -4.09 -5.24 -23.75
N PRO A 29 -3.55 -6.44 -23.51
CA PRO A 29 -2.86 -6.70 -22.26
C PRO A 29 -1.66 -5.76 -22.11
N ALA A 30 -1.34 -5.41 -20.87
CA ALA A 30 -0.22 -4.52 -20.55
C ALA A 30 1.08 -5.00 -21.23
N SER A 31 1.81 -4.04 -21.77
CA SER A 31 3.15 -4.26 -22.28
C SER A 31 4.12 -4.56 -21.15
N ARG A 32 5.29 -5.12 -21.51
CA ARG A 32 6.35 -5.38 -20.54
C ARG A 32 6.85 -4.11 -19.85
N GLU A 33 6.80 -2.98 -20.55
CA GLU A 33 7.21 -1.68 -19.99
C GLU A 33 6.20 -1.20 -18.94
N GLU A 34 4.91 -1.26 -19.25
CA GLU A 34 3.82 -0.93 -18.31
C GLU A 34 3.85 -1.82 -17.05
N MET A 35 4.07 -3.14 -17.22
CA MET A 35 4.22 -4.04 -16.08
C MET A 35 5.42 -3.68 -15.19
N ARG A 36 6.56 -3.35 -15.80
CA ARG A 36 7.76 -2.93 -15.06
C ARG A 36 7.51 -1.62 -14.32
N ASP A 37 6.82 -0.70 -14.98
CA ASP A 37 6.49 0.60 -14.44
C ASP A 37 5.61 0.49 -13.21
N ALA A 38 4.59 -0.37 -13.25
CA ALA A 38 3.74 -0.67 -12.10
C ALA A 38 4.52 -1.24 -10.92
N VAL A 39 5.43 -2.19 -11.16
CA VAL A 39 6.29 -2.74 -10.09
C VAL A 39 7.15 -1.66 -9.45
N VAL A 40 7.72 -0.76 -10.25
CA VAL A 40 8.51 0.37 -9.74
C VAL A 40 7.65 1.32 -8.92
N GLU A 41 6.46 1.71 -9.40
CA GLU A 41 5.55 2.57 -8.64
C GLU A 41 5.16 1.95 -7.29
N VAL A 42 4.79 0.66 -7.28
CA VAL A 42 4.42 -0.04 -6.05
C VAL A 42 5.59 -0.18 -5.08
N ALA A 43 6.80 -0.45 -5.58
CA ALA A 43 7.99 -0.56 -4.74
C ALA A 43 8.32 0.79 -4.06
N GLU A 44 8.27 1.90 -4.79
CA GLU A 44 8.54 3.23 -4.25
C GLU A 44 7.47 3.66 -3.24
N LEU A 45 6.18 3.38 -3.52
CA LEU A 45 5.10 3.56 -2.56
C LEU A 45 5.30 2.71 -1.29
N GLY A 46 5.81 1.49 -1.46
CA GLY A 46 6.19 0.58 -0.38
C GLY A 46 7.26 1.16 0.55
N GLU A 47 8.28 1.84 0.01
CA GLU A 47 9.33 2.48 0.82
C GLU A 47 8.76 3.57 1.73
N GLY A 48 7.91 4.46 1.19
CA GLY A 48 7.29 5.54 1.96
C GLY A 48 6.33 5.01 3.03
N THR A 49 5.52 4.00 2.67
CA THR A 49 4.53 3.43 3.59
C THR A 49 5.14 2.55 4.69
N GLY A 50 6.29 1.93 4.44
CA GLY A 50 7.04 1.21 5.48
C GLY A 50 7.55 2.16 6.58
N VAL A 51 8.05 3.34 6.20
CA VAL A 51 8.49 4.38 7.13
C VAL A 51 7.31 4.94 7.95
N GLN A 52 6.14 5.07 7.34
CA GLN A 52 4.90 5.43 8.04
C GLN A 52 4.51 4.38 9.09
N ASP A 53 4.48 3.10 8.70
CA ASP A 53 4.06 2.01 9.57
C ASP A 53 4.98 1.86 10.81
N ASP A 54 6.29 2.06 10.65
CA ASP A 54 7.27 2.07 11.75
C ASP A 54 6.91 3.13 12.82
N VAL A 55 6.48 4.32 12.39
CA VAL A 55 6.09 5.42 13.30
C VAL A 55 4.72 5.21 13.90
N ILE A 56 3.75 4.76 13.11
CA ILE A 56 2.43 4.47 13.64
C ILE A 56 2.57 3.44 14.75
N GLU A 57 3.38 2.38 14.58
CA GLU A 57 3.68 1.44 15.66
C GLU A 57 4.29 2.12 16.90
N LEU A 58 5.27 3.01 16.71
CA LEU A 58 5.94 3.75 17.79
C LEU A 58 4.98 4.64 18.59
N THR A 59 3.92 5.16 17.97
CA THR A 59 3.07 6.22 18.53
C THR A 59 1.66 5.74 18.90
N THR A 60 1.38 4.46 18.70
CA THR A 60 0.06 3.86 19.00
C THR A 60 0.10 2.81 20.10
N SER A 61 1.23 2.69 20.81
CA SER A 61 1.41 1.78 21.94
C SER A 61 0.97 2.41 23.27
N PHE A 62 -0.30 2.80 23.40
CA PHE A 62 -0.82 3.40 24.64
C PHE A 62 -2.16 2.82 25.09
N THR A 63 -2.52 3.06 26.35
CA THR A 63 -3.77 2.55 26.93
C THR A 63 -4.90 3.58 26.82
N LEU A 64 -5.93 3.29 26.02
CA LEU A 64 -7.07 4.20 25.76
C LEU A 64 -7.84 4.65 27.02
N GLY A 65 -7.76 3.88 28.12
CA GLY A 65 -8.55 4.11 29.34
C GLY A 65 -8.08 5.25 30.25
N GLN A 66 -6.94 5.89 29.98
CA GLN A 66 -6.33 6.87 30.90
C GLN A 66 -6.63 8.34 30.55
N GLY A 67 -7.34 8.59 29.45
CA GLY A 67 -7.66 9.94 28.95
C GLY A 67 -6.58 10.51 28.02
N VAL A 68 -6.96 11.53 27.24
CA VAL A 68 -6.16 12.06 26.13
C VAL A 68 -4.77 12.54 26.57
N GLN A 69 -4.69 13.28 27.68
CA GLN A 69 -3.40 13.82 28.15
C GLN A 69 -2.44 12.74 28.64
N ALA A 70 -2.97 11.73 29.35
CA ALA A 70 -2.16 10.61 29.81
C ALA A 70 -1.64 9.77 28.63
N ALA A 71 -2.45 9.58 27.59
CA ALA A 71 -2.03 8.94 26.35
C ALA A 71 -0.87 9.69 25.67
N ALA A 72 -0.95 11.02 25.60
CA ALA A 72 0.11 11.85 25.03
C ALA A 72 1.42 11.73 25.85
N GLU A 73 1.33 11.70 27.18
CA GLU A 73 2.49 11.50 28.06
C GLU A 73 3.07 10.08 27.95
N GLU A 74 2.23 9.05 27.80
CA GLU A 74 2.65 7.66 27.58
C GLU A 74 3.39 7.51 26.24
N ILE A 75 2.90 8.14 25.16
CA ILE A 75 3.58 8.17 23.87
C ILE A 75 4.94 8.86 24.01
N ARG A 76 5.03 10.01 24.70
CA ARG A 76 6.31 10.67 24.95
C ARG A 76 7.28 9.73 25.64
N ASP A 77 6.88 9.16 26.77
CA ASP A 77 7.75 8.31 27.60
C ASP A 77 8.22 7.08 26.81
N PHE A 78 7.34 6.51 25.98
CA PHE A 78 7.69 5.39 25.11
C PHE A 78 8.67 5.81 24.01
N VAL A 79 8.40 6.90 23.28
CA VAL A 79 9.26 7.42 22.22
C VAL A 79 10.64 7.77 22.77
N GLU A 80 10.73 8.49 23.89
CA GLU A 80 12.01 8.81 24.53
C GLU A 80 12.79 7.56 24.96
N SER A 81 12.09 6.48 25.32
CA SER A 81 12.73 5.20 25.67
C SER A 81 13.28 4.43 24.44
N GLN A 82 12.60 4.52 23.30
CA GLN A 82 12.94 3.78 22.09
C GLN A 82 13.86 4.56 21.15
N VAL A 83 13.73 5.89 21.13
CA VAL A 83 14.40 6.82 20.22
C VAL A 83 14.97 8.01 21.02
N PRO A 84 16.00 7.79 21.84
CA PRO A 84 16.56 8.82 22.74
C PRO A 84 17.24 9.99 22.00
N CYS A 85 17.44 9.89 20.68
CA CYS A 85 17.94 10.98 19.85
C CYS A 85 16.86 11.98 19.44
N SER A 86 15.58 11.62 19.57
CA SER A 86 14.47 12.51 19.23
C SER A 86 14.23 13.55 20.32
N THR A 87 13.69 14.71 19.93
CA THR A 87 13.14 15.69 20.87
C THR A 87 11.64 15.56 20.88
N VAL A 88 11.07 15.24 22.05
CA VAL A 88 9.62 15.08 22.20
C VAL A 88 9.03 16.23 23.01
N THR A 89 7.96 16.84 22.50
CA THR A 89 7.19 17.87 23.19
C THR A 89 5.74 17.44 23.34
N VAL A 90 5.15 17.69 24.50
CA VAL A 90 3.76 17.34 24.80
C VAL A 90 2.94 18.61 24.99
N GLY A 91 1.90 18.75 24.18
CA GLY A 91 0.85 19.75 24.32
C GLY A 91 -0.44 19.14 24.89
N SER A 92 -1.51 19.92 24.87
CA SER A 92 -2.84 19.45 25.30
C SER A 92 -3.38 18.40 24.32
N GLY A 93 -3.22 17.11 24.64
CA GLY A 93 -3.65 16.00 23.80
C GLY A 93 -2.92 15.86 22.47
N GLN A 94 -1.69 16.37 22.42
CA GLN A 94 -0.84 16.31 21.24
C GLN A 94 0.60 16.00 21.66
N VAL A 95 1.31 15.22 20.85
CA VAL A 95 2.74 14.93 20.97
C VAL A 95 3.43 15.36 19.68
N SER A 96 4.51 16.11 19.75
CA SER A 96 5.37 16.39 18.60
C SER A 96 6.73 15.75 18.83
N ILE A 97 7.18 14.97 17.84
CA ILE A 97 8.41 14.19 17.83
C ILE A 97 9.28 14.75 16.71
N ASP A 98 10.40 15.36 17.08
CA ASP A 98 11.38 15.89 16.16
C ASP A 98 12.60 14.96 16.11
N PHE A 99 12.87 14.37 14.95
CA PHE A 99 14.00 13.48 14.72
C PHE A 99 15.27 14.24 14.28
N GLY A 100 15.22 15.56 14.17
CA GLY A 100 16.30 16.41 13.69
C GLY A 100 16.48 16.36 12.18
N GLU A 101 17.67 16.71 11.72
CA GLU A 101 18.09 16.60 10.32
C GLU A 101 18.69 15.22 10.02
N LEU A 102 18.72 14.82 8.74
CA LEU A 102 19.28 13.51 8.35
C LEU A 102 20.76 13.36 8.72
N GLY A 103 21.48 14.48 8.87
CA GLY A 103 22.86 14.53 9.34
C GLY A 103 23.05 14.25 10.84
N ASP A 104 21.97 14.34 11.64
CA ASP A 104 22.03 14.17 13.10
C ASP A 104 22.05 12.69 13.53
N ALA A 105 21.94 11.77 12.55
CA ALA A 105 22.05 10.33 12.74
C ALA A 105 21.10 9.77 13.82
N CYS A 106 19.85 10.26 13.87
CA CYS A 106 18.84 9.71 14.75
C CYS A 106 18.37 8.33 14.24
N VAL A 107 18.79 7.25 14.90
CA VAL A 107 18.57 5.88 14.43
C VAL A 107 17.55 5.16 15.28
N TYR A 108 16.56 4.53 14.63
CA TYR A 108 15.61 3.61 15.24
C TYR A 108 15.48 2.35 14.36
N ARG A 109 15.50 1.15 14.98
CA ARG A 109 15.48 -0.15 14.27
C ARG A 109 16.46 -0.27 13.08
N GLY A 110 17.62 0.37 13.18
CA GLY A 110 18.65 0.34 12.15
C GLY A 110 18.40 1.24 10.93
N ARG A 111 17.36 2.09 10.96
CA ARG A 111 17.11 3.14 9.96
C ARG A 111 17.38 4.51 10.57
N SER A 112 17.91 5.42 9.77
CA SER A 112 18.06 6.83 10.16
C SER A 112 16.78 7.60 9.84
N TYR A 113 16.26 8.34 10.80
CA TYR A 113 15.08 9.17 10.65
C TYR A 113 15.43 10.66 10.77
N ALA A 114 14.63 11.50 10.13
CA ALA A 114 14.69 12.96 10.22
C ALA A 114 13.29 13.56 9.97
N GLY A 115 13.12 14.83 10.30
CA GLY A 115 11.85 15.56 10.19
C GLY A 115 10.98 15.47 11.44
N VAL A 116 9.76 15.99 11.33
CA VAL A 116 8.85 16.16 12.47
C VAL A 116 7.57 15.37 12.24
N ILE A 117 7.08 14.77 13.33
CA ILE A 117 5.79 14.10 13.37
C ILE A 117 4.98 14.66 14.52
N THR A 118 3.79 15.13 14.22
CA THR A 118 2.83 15.58 15.23
C THR A 118 1.71 14.56 15.33
N VAL A 119 1.40 14.14 16.55
CA VAL A 119 0.39 13.14 16.90
C VAL A 119 -0.69 13.83 17.73
N GLY A 120 -1.87 14.06 17.15
CA GLY A 120 -3.06 14.51 17.85
C GLY A 120 -3.89 13.32 18.33
N ILE A 121 -4.45 13.40 19.54
CA ILE A 121 -5.23 12.30 20.13
C ILE A 121 -6.62 12.82 20.50
N GLU A 122 -7.63 12.07 20.10
CA GLU A 122 -9.03 12.32 20.43
C GLU A 122 -9.69 11.02 20.90
N LEU A 123 -10.66 11.13 21.81
CA LEU A 123 -11.44 9.99 22.32
C LEU A 123 -12.93 10.19 22.03
N PRO A 124 -13.37 10.04 20.76
CA PRO A 124 -14.77 10.18 20.41
C PRO A 124 -15.58 8.98 20.92
N GLY A 125 -16.35 9.19 21.99
CA GLY A 125 -17.25 8.15 22.52
C GLY A 125 -16.49 6.97 23.14
N GLU A 126 -16.64 5.77 22.59
CA GLU A 126 -16.01 4.54 23.07
C GLU A 126 -14.70 4.16 22.34
N GLY A 127 -14.31 4.95 21.33
CA GLY A 127 -13.11 4.71 20.53
C GLY A 127 -11.99 5.72 20.76
N ALA A 128 -10.91 5.55 20.01
CA ALA A 128 -9.84 6.52 19.89
C ALA A 128 -9.66 6.92 18.43
N GLN A 129 -9.26 8.16 18.23
CA GLN A 129 -8.81 8.70 16.97
C GLN A 129 -7.44 9.33 17.19
N VAL A 130 -6.48 8.98 16.35
CA VAL A 130 -5.13 9.54 16.38
C VAL A 130 -4.82 10.08 15.01
N THR A 131 -4.43 11.34 14.95
CA THR A 131 -4.02 11.99 13.69
C THR A 131 -2.52 12.24 13.73
N HIS A 132 -1.82 11.69 12.75
CA HIS A 132 -0.44 12.01 12.44
C HIS A 132 -0.38 13.11 11.40
N THR A 133 0.46 14.10 11.64
CA THR A 133 0.92 15.07 10.65
C THR A 133 2.41 14.86 10.45
N TYR A 134 2.82 14.68 9.20
CA TYR A 134 4.21 14.49 8.79
C TYR A 134 4.71 15.81 8.17
N GLU A 135 5.85 16.30 8.64
CA GLU A 135 6.50 17.50 8.12
C GLU A 135 7.97 17.18 7.84
N GLY A 136 8.30 17.00 6.56
CA GLY A 136 9.62 16.61 6.09
C GLY A 136 10.10 15.27 6.66
N PHE A 137 9.19 14.38 7.05
CA PHE A 137 9.53 13.12 7.71
C PHE A 137 10.19 12.15 6.74
N THR A 138 11.36 11.60 7.06
CA THR A 138 12.09 10.73 6.13
C THR A 138 12.85 9.61 6.84
N GLY A 139 12.93 8.45 6.18
CA GLY A 139 13.86 7.35 6.49
C GLY A 139 15.14 7.36 5.64
N GLY A 140 15.39 8.46 4.90
CA GLY A 140 16.62 8.72 4.14
C GLY A 140 16.48 8.73 2.61
N ARG A 141 15.52 7.99 2.02
CA ARG A 141 15.32 7.95 0.55
C ARG A 141 14.15 8.80 0.08
N VAL A 142 13.05 8.71 0.80
CA VAL A 142 11.79 9.40 0.49
C VAL A 142 11.40 10.24 1.69
N THR A 143 10.97 11.46 1.42
CA THR A 143 10.43 12.41 2.40
C THR A 143 8.92 12.44 2.29
N MET A 144 8.23 12.44 3.43
CA MET A 144 6.79 12.42 3.56
C MET A 144 6.30 13.72 4.19
N ASP A 145 5.27 14.31 3.57
CA ASP A 145 4.55 15.47 4.08
C ASP A 145 3.04 15.21 3.94
N GLY A 146 2.25 15.47 4.98
CA GLY A 146 0.80 15.26 4.92
C GLY A 146 0.23 14.72 6.23
N THR A 147 -0.87 13.97 6.15
CA THR A 147 -1.58 13.48 7.33
C THR A 147 -2.08 12.04 7.19
N ALA A 148 -2.21 11.35 8.33
CA ALA A 148 -2.95 10.10 8.44
C ALA A 148 -3.81 10.12 9.71
N THR A 149 -5.07 9.73 9.61
CA THR A 149 -6.00 9.57 10.73
C THR A 149 -6.27 8.09 10.94
N ILE A 150 -6.01 7.64 12.16
CA ILE A 150 -6.20 6.27 12.60
C ILE A 150 -7.37 6.24 13.57
N THR A 151 -8.38 5.44 13.28
CA THR A 151 -9.55 5.22 14.13
C THR A 151 -9.56 3.79 14.62
N TRP A 152 -9.71 3.58 15.93
CA TRP A 152 -9.79 2.25 16.53
C TRP A 152 -11.21 1.74 16.64
N THR A 153 -11.43 0.53 16.16
CA THR A 153 -12.67 -0.25 16.31
C THR A 153 -12.34 -1.62 16.92
N GLY A 154 -12.03 -1.61 18.23
CA GLY A 154 -11.57 -2.82 18.92
C GLY A 154 -10.13 -3.17 18.57
N ALA A 155 -9.90 -4.34 17.96
CA ALA A 155 -8.56 -4.82 17.58
C ALA A 155 -8.13 -4.40 16.16
N GLU A 156 -9.07 -3.88 15.37
CA GLU A 156 -8.81 -3.35 14.04
C GLU A 156 -8.63 -1.84 14.10
N ARG A 157 -7.80 -1.31 13.21
CA ARG A 157 -7.64 0.12 12.98
C ARG A 157 -7.98 0.46 11.55
N HIS A 158 -8.76 1.53 11.37
CA HIS A 158 -9.02 2.14 10.07
C HIS A 158 -8.08 3.33 9.91
N ILE A 159 -7.31 3.34 8.83
CA ILE A 159 -6.28 4.34 8.52
C ILE A 159 -6.68 5.02 7.23
N VAL A 160 -6.99 6.31 7.33
CA VAL A 160 -7.23 7.19 6.19
C VAL A 160 -6.10 8.19 6.13
N GLY A 161 -5.46 8.42 4.99
CA GLY A 161 -4.52 9.52 4.89
C GLY A 161 -4.33 10.06 3.48
N ASP A 162 -3.70 11.22 3.50
CA ASP A 162 -3.49 12.15 2.39
C ASP A 162 -2.08 12.70 2.61
N TRP A 163 -1.13 12.29 1.78
CA TRP A 163 0.26 12.68 1.92
C TRP A 163 0.99 12.66 0.59
N SER A 164 2.07 13.45 0.53
CA SER A 164 3.02 13.43 -0.57
C SER A 164 4.26 12.62 -0.20
N LEU A 165 4.86 11.99 -1.20
CA LEU A 165 6.14 11.30 -1.14
C LEU A 165 7.12 11.97 -2.11
N THR A 166 8.18 12.57 -1.60
CA THR A 166 9.21 13.25 -2.38
C THR A 166 10.53 12.47 -2.35
N SER A 167 11.01 12.09 -3.53
CA SER A 167 12.35 11.54 -3.77
C SER A 167 13.23 12.56 -4.51
N SER A 168 14.47 12.19 -4.85
CA SER A 168 15.34 13.05 -5.66
C SER A 168 14.82 13.32 -7.08
N GLU A 169 13.92 12.47 -7.58
CA GLU A 169 13.48 12.50 -8.98
C GLU A 169 12.06 13.06 -9.15
N ARG A 170 11.20 12.88 -8.14
CA ARG A 170 9.76 13.20 -8.24
C ARG A 170 9.09 13.38 -6.88
N THR A 171 7.95 14.05 -6.91
CA THR A 171 6.95 14.09 -5.84
C THR A 171 5.68 13.40 -6.32
N VAL A 172 5.04 12.65 -5.43
CA VAL A 172 3.83 11.88 -5.68
C VAL A 172 2.83 12.19 -4.59
N GLU A 173 1.61 12.56 -4.97
CA GLU A 173 0.49 12.72 -4.03
C GLU A 173 -0.22 11.37 -3.86
N VAL A 174 -0.51 10.98 -2.62
CA VAL A 174 -1.05 9.67 -2.26
C VAL A 174 -2.24 9.83 -1.33
N ASP A 175 -3.35 9.22 -1.72
CA ASP A 175 -4.51 8.97 -0.87
C ASP A 175 -4.52 7.49 -0.46
N SER A 176 -4.87 7.20 0.80
CA SER A 176 -4.99 5.84 1.29
C SER A 176 -6.21 5.71 2.21
N ASP A 177 -6.96 4.63 2.02
CA ASP A 177 -8.01 4.19 2.94
C ASP A 177 -7.82 2.68 3.16
N ARG A 178 -7.43 2.28 4.37
CA ARG A 178 -7.16 0.87 4.69
C ARG A 178 -7.57 0.48 6.09
N THR A 179 -7.98 -0.77 6.26
CA THR A 179 -8.02 -1.40 7.58
C THR A 179 -6.76 -2.21 7.81
N GLN A 180 -6.35 -2.26 9.08
CA GLN A 180 -5.20 -3.03 9.50
C GLN A 180 -5.45 -3.67 10.86
N SER A 181 -4.92 -4.88 11.05
CA SER A 181 -4.84 -5.52 12.36
C SER A 181 -3.44 -6.06 12.60
N PHE A 182 -3.07 -6.17 13.87
CA PHE A 182 -1.79 -6.76 14.27
C PHE A 182 -1.98 -7.90 15.24
N SER A 183 -1.10 -8.89 15.13
CA SER A 183 -0.98 -10.00 16.05
C SER A 183 0.49 -10.38 16.21
N ARG A 184 0.79 -11.22 17.20
CA ARG A 184 2.09 -11.92 17.19
C ARG A 184 2.00 -13.08 16.21
N CYS A 185 3.01 -13.20 15.36
CA CYS A 185 3.11 -14.34 14.48
C CYS A 185 3.29 -15.63 15.30
N GLU A 186 2.58 -16.68 14.92
CA GLU A 186 2.74 -17.99 15.55
C GLU A 186 4.11 -18.59 15.17
N GLY A 187 4.82 -19.15 16.15
CA GLY A 187 6.08 -19.87 15.91
C GLY A 187 7.32 -19.01 15.65
N VAL A 188 7.19 -17.69 15.46
CA VAL A 188 8.32 -16.78 15.21
C VAL A 188 8.24 -15.50 16.05
N GLN A 189 9.38 -14.90 16.36
CA GLN A 189 9.44 -13.60 17.04
C GLN A 189 9.26 -12.46 16.03
N ALA A 190 8.04 -12.31 15.52
CA ALA A 190 7.67 -11.27 14.57
C ALA A 190 6.27 -10.71 14.87
N VAL A 191 6.00 -9.51 14.38
CA VAL A 191 4.67 -8.92 14.33
C VAL A 191 4.04 -9.28 13.00
N CYS A 192 2.81 -9.79 13.04
CA CYS A 192 2.01 -10.14 11.87
C CYS A 192 0.97 -9.05 11.65
N ALA A 193 0.91 -8.52 10.43
CA ALA A 193 -0.06 -7.55 9.99
C ALA A 193 -1.03 -8.20 8.99
N SER A 194 -2.31 -7.86 9.09
CA SER A 194 -3.29 -8.09 8.02
C SER A 194 -3.81 -6.74 7.55
N VAL A 195 -3.88 -6.52 6.24
CA VAL A 195 -4.23 -5.24 5.61
C VAL A 195 -5.25 -5.48 4.49
N ASN A 196 -6.28 -4.64 4.45
CA ASN A 196 -7.23 -4.51 3.34
C ASN A 196 -7.44 -3.03 3.04
N GLY A 197 -7.76 -2.68 1.80
CA GLY A 197 -8.09 -1.29 1.46
C GLY A 197 -7.60 -0.87 0.09
N GLU A 198 -7.38 0.42 -0.06
CA GLU A 198 -6.99 1.02 -1.33
C GLU A 198 -5.99 2.15 -1.14
N ARG A 199 -5.24 2.40 -2.21
CA ARG A 199 -4.38 3.56 -2.38
C ARG A 199 -4.56 4.12 -3.77
N HIS A 200 -4.56 5.43 -3.87
CA HIS A 200 -4.59 6.16 -5.14
C HIS A 200 -3.43 7.14 -5.14
N TRP A 201 -2.73 7.29 -6.26
CA TRP A 201 -1.64 8.25 -6.33
C TRP A 201 -1.45 8.85 -7.72
N SER A 202 -1.03 10.11 -7.73
CA SER A 202 -0.73 10.84 -8.95
C SER A 202 0.78 10.98 -9.12
N SER A 203 1.29 10.53 -10.26
CA SER A 203 2.70 10.59 -10.64
C SER A 203 2.87 11.38 -11.95
N PRO A 204 4.10 11.77 -12.32
CA PRO A 204 4.36 12.31 -13.66
C PRO A 204 3.97 11.37 -14.81
N ARG A 205 3.76 10.07 -14.54
CA ARG A 205 3.32 9.06 -15.51
C ARG A 205 1.79 8.95 -15.62
N GLY A 206 1.06 9.58 -14.71
CA GLY A 206 -0.40 9.54 -14.64
C GLY A 206 -0.93 9.08 -13.29
N GLU A 207 -2.22 8.80 -13.27
CA GLU A 207 -2.97 8.35 -12.09
C GLU A 207 -2.87 6.83 -11.95
N TRP A 208 -2.69 6.38 -10.73
CA TRP A 208 -2.58 4.98 -10.38
C TRP A 208 -3.54 4.66 -9.24
N SER A 209 -4.04 3.44 -9.21
CA SER A 209 -4.75 2.91 -8.06
C SER A 209 -4.24 1.53 -7.70
N LEU A 210 -4.31 1.18 -6.42
CA LEU A 210 -3.94 -0.11 -5.89
C LEU A 210 -5.01 -0.55 -4.89
N THR A 211 -5.58 -1.72 -5.14
CA THR A 211 -6.44 -2.43 -4.18
C THR A 211 -5.59 -3.44 -3.41
N ILE A 212 -5.76 -3.46 -2.09
CA ILE A 212 -5.12 -4.38 -1.15
C ILE A 212 -6.17 -5.39 -0.68
N GLU A 213 -5.96 -6.66 -1.01
CA GLU A 213 -6.87 -7.74 -0.64
C GLU A 213 -6.15 -8.79 0.20
N ASP A 214 -6.60 -8.94 1.46
CA ASP A 214 -6.17 -9.97 2.41
C ASP A 214 -4.64 -10.10 2.51
N VAL A 215 -3.95 -8.96 2.54
CA VAL A 215 -2.50 -8.94 2.57
C VAL A 215 -2.00 -9.21 3.97
N HIS A 216 -1.20 -10.26 4.08
CA HIS A 216 -0.54 -10.66 5.32
C HIS A 216 0.95 -10.43 5.24
N ALA A 217 1.52 -9.72 6.20
CA ALA A 217 2.95 -9.43 6.25
C ALA A 217 3.51 -9.73 7.63
N ARG A 218 4.76 -10.20 7.68
CA ARG A 218 5.52 -10.33 8.93
C ARG A 218 6.62 -9.29 8.94
N SER A 219 6.90 -8.72 10.10
CA SER A 219 7.96 -7.71 10.30
C SER A 219 9.39 -8.17 9.95
N ILE A 220 9.57 -9.46 9.66
CA ILE A 220 10.85 -10.08 9.31
C ILE A 220 10.99 -10.36 7.81
N ASP A 221 9.90 -10.32 7.05
CA ASP A 221 9.93 -10.64 5.63
C ASP A 221 10.11 -9.39 4.77
N PRO A 222 10.74 -9.51 3.59
CA PRO A 222 10.94 -8.38 2.69
C PRO A 222 9.69 -8.00 1.90
N VAL A 223 8.71 -8.90 1.77
CA VAL A 223 7.45 -8.73 1.05
C VAL A 223 6.32 -9.42 1.83
N PRO A 224 5.03 -9.14 1.55
CA PRO A 224 3.93 -9.89 2.13
C PRO A 224 4.07 -11.39 1.90
N GLU A 225 3.57 -12.20 2.83
CA GLU A 225 3.61 -13.66 2.75
C GLU A 225 2.36 -14.28 2.13
N ALA A 226 1.27 -13.52 2.08
CA ALA A 226 0.02 -13.90 1.47
C ALA A 226 -0.78 -12.65 1.05
N GLY A 227 -1.79 -12.87 0.22
CA GLY A 227 -2.72 -11.85 -0.27
C GLY A 227 -2.35 -11.32 -1.64
N ARG A 228 -2.97 -10.21 -2.02
CA ARG A 228 -2.87 -9.65 -3.36
C ARG A 228 -2.91 -8.13 -3.38
N TYR A 229 -2.13 -7.57 -4.29
CA TYR A 229 -2.33 -6.22 -4.80
C TYR A 229 -2.88 -6.26 -6.22
N THR A 230 -3.91 -5.46 -6.49
CA THR A 230 -4.39 -5.19 -7.85
C THR A 230 -4.12 -3.74 -8.19
N VAL A 231 -3.23 -3.50 -9.14
CA VAL A 231 -2.81 -2.17 -9.57
C VAL A 231 -3.49 -1.82 -10.88
N VAL A 232 -4.11 -0.65 -10.96
CA VAL A 232 -4.59 -0.09 -12.22
C VAL A 232 -3.63 1.01 -12.66
N ASP A 233 -3.09 0.86 -13.86
CA ASP A 233 -2.17 1.84 -14.44
C ASP A 233 -2.92 3.02 -15.09
N PRO A 234 -2.21 4.10 -15.52
CA PRO A 234 -2.84 5.26 -16.15
C PRO A 234 -3.54 4.97 -17.49
N ALA A 235 -3.23 3.83 -18.12
CA ALA A 235 -3.87 3.38 -19.35
C ALA A 235 -5.11 2.51 -19.08
N GLY A 236 -5.39 2.15 -17.82
CA GLY A 236 -6.53 1.33 -17.42
C GLY A 236 -6.22 -0.16 -17.29
N HIS A 237 -4.97 -0.59 -17.49
CA HIS A 237 -4.63 -2.00 -17.37
C HIS A 237 -4.61 -2.43 -15.90
N GLU A 238 -5.25 -3.56 -15.61
CA GLU A 238 -5.19 -4.21 -14.30
C GLU A 238 -4.02 -5.18 -14.23
N LEU A 239 -3.14 -4.97 -13.25
CA LEU A 239 -1.99 -5.80 -12.95
C LEU A 239 -2.14 -6.39 -11.55
N GLU A 240 -2.14 -7.71 -11.48
CA GLU A 240 -2.25 -8.43 -10.22
C GLU A 240 -0.87 -8.87 -9.74
N MET A 241 -0.54 -8.56 -8.49
CA MET A 241 0.63 -9.09 -7.77
C MET A 241 0.13 -9.92 -6.59
N SER A 242 0.34 -11.24 -6.63
CA SER A 242 -0.05 -12.15 -5.55
C SER A 242 1.17 -12.69 -4.82
N PHE A 243 1.01 -12.93 -3.52
CA PHE A 243 2.09 -13.35 -2.63
C PHE A 243 1.78 -14.73 -2.07
N SER A 244 2.77 -15.61 -2.05
CA SER A 244 2.65 -16.90 -1.38
C SER A 244 3.96 -17.36 -0.75
N ARG A 245 3.91 -17.70 0.54
CA ARG A 245 5.04 -18.31 1.22
C ARG A 245 5.28 -19.73 0.70
N VAL A 246 6.48 -19.97 0.17
CA VAL A 246 6.92 -21.30 -0.29
C VAL A 246 7.57 -22.07 0.85
N ASP A 247 8.40 -21.39 1.66
CA ASP A 247 9.07 -21.98 2.82
C ASP A 247 9.41 -20.91 3.89
N GLU A 248 10.22 -21.28 4.88
CA GLU A 248 10.60 -20.40 6.00
C GLU A 248 11.28 -19.09 5.56
N HIS A 249 11.96 -19.09 4.42
CA HIS A 249 12.81 -17.99 3.96
C HIS A 249 12.48 -17.50 2.55
N THR A 250 11.54 -18.15 1.86
CA THR A 250 11.20 -17.88 0.45
C THR A 250 9.73 -17.53 0.30
N ILE A 251 9.49 -16.40 -0.36
CA ILE A 251 8.16 -15.96 -0.78
C ILE A 251 8.15 -15.87 -2.30
N GLN A 252 7.18 -16.51 -2.93
CA GLN A 252 6.90 -16.39 -4.34
C GLN A 252 5.97 -15.19 -4.57
N VAL A 253 6.32 -14.38 -5.57
CA VAL A 253 5.50 -13.27 -6.06
C VAL A 253 5.15 -13.54 -7.51
N ASP A 254 3.86 -13.61 -7.79
CA ASP A 254 3.33 -13.80 -9.14
C ASP A 254 2.71 -12.50 -9.63
N ILE A 255 3.15 -12.03 -10.80
CA ILE A 255 2.64 -10.84 -11.48
C ILE A 255 1.94 -11.25 -12.77
N SER A 256 0.67 -10.90 -12.90
CA SER A 256 -0.16 -11.16 -14.08
C SER A 256 -0.85 -9.88 -14.58
N GLY A 257 -1.54 -9.96 -15.72
CA GLY A 257 -2.24 -8.82 -16.35
C GLY A 257 -1.56 -8.25 -17.58
N GLY A 258 -0.34 -8.69 -17.89
CA GLY A 258 0.31 -8.41 -19.17
C GLY A 258 0.26 -9.58 -20.14
N ARG A 259 1.05 -9.48 -21.22
CA ARG A 259 1.14 -10.55 -22.25
C ARG A 259 1.69 -11.88 -21.74
N ARG A 260 2.42 -11.84 -20.63
CA ARG A 260 3.02 -13.00 -19.97
C ARG A 260 3.01 -12.74 -18.47
N ASP A 261 2.79 -13.81 -17.72
CA ASP A 261 2.93 -13.77 -16.28
C ASP A 261 4.40 -13.92 -15.91
N PHE A 262 4.79 -13.28 -14.80
CA PHE A 262 6.12 -13.36 -14.23
C PHE A 262 6.02 -13.89 -12.82
N THR A 263 6.89 -14.84 -12.49
CA THR A 263 7.04 -15.36 -11.13
C THR A 263 8.47 -15.07 -10.69
N PHE A 264 8.64 -14.59 -9.47
CA PHE A 264 9.96 -14.47 -8.87
C PHE A 264 9.92 -14.89 -7.41
N GLU A 265 11.04 -15.44 -6.94
CA GLU A 265 11.22 -15.80 -5.55
C GLU A 265 12.03 -14.70 -4.84
N VAL A 266 11.48 -14.23 -3.72
CA VAL A 266 12.11 -13.26 -2.84
C VAL A 266 12.56 -13.97 -1.56
N THR A 267 13.85 -13.85 -1.28
CA THR A 267 14.46 -14.41 -0.06
C THR A 267 14.77 -13.35 0.98
N ALA A 268 14.97 -13.74 2.24
CA ALA A 268 15.27 -12.84 3.37
C ALA A 268 16.48 -11.89 3.16
N ALA A 269 17.36 -12.17 2.20
CA ALA A 269 18.44 -11.27 1.80
C ALA A 269 18.03 -10.18 0.77
N ALA A 270 16.73 -10.06 0.47
CA ALA A 270 16.17 -9.33 -0.67
C ALA A 270 16.78 -9.76 -2.03
N GLY A 271 17.33 -10.98 -2.09
CA GLY A 271 17.78 -11.58 -3.33
C GLY A 271 16.55 -12.01 -4.14
N VAL A 272 16.46 -11.51 -5.38
CA VAL A 272 15.43 -11.86 -6.35
C VAL A 272 16.02 -12.85 -7.33
N SER A 273 15.40 -14.01 -7.49
CA SER A 273 15.67 -14.95 -8.59
C SER A 273 14.45 -15.09 -9.50
N GLU A 274 14.69 -14.99 -10.81
CA GLU A 274 13.76 -15.34 -11.88
C GLU A 274 13.72 -16.86 -12.11
#